data_AF-W5KR25-F1
#
_entry.id   AF-W5KR25-F1
#
_cell.length_a   1.000
_cell.length_b   1.000
_cell.length_c   1.000
_cell.angle_alpha   90.00
_cell.angle_beta   90.00
_cell.angle_gamma   90.00
#
_symmetry.space_group_name_H-M   'P 1'
#
loop_
_entity.id
_entity.type
_entity.pdbx_description
1 polymer ?
#
loop_
_entity_poly.entity_id
_entity_poly.type
_entity_poly.pdbx_seq_one_letter_code
_entity_poly.pdbx_strand_id
1 'polypeptide(L)'
;MYVLRVFNNLILQDLLDLLDNFMLFISFLSAGSSDVIRVVGDSVQLEINGSVSEFDDFTWIFSGTVNVLKYSKRYKDVTHSPSYKDRVEFNEETCSLTLKNLQKNDSGLYKIEASNALQTTTLYTYRLSVLDPVEPPVLTVYNSTDPCNITLTCRGHDLSINSTCYNETCEEKEVTSSGGVILSLSVRDGVIICNYSNPASWKN
;
A
#
# COMPACT_ATOMS: atom_id res chain seq x y z
N MET A 1 41.36 44.54 -4.16
CA MET A 1 40.50 43.58 -3.43
C MET A 1 39.61 42.84 -4.44
N TYR A 2 40.21 41.97 -5.25
CA TYR A 2 39.52 41.22 -6.32
C TYR A 2 39.87 39.71 -6.28
N VAL A 3 40.34 39.21 -5.14
CA VAL A 3 40.78 37.80 -4.98
C VAL A 3 39.87 37.00 -4.03
N LEU A 4 38.69 37.54 -3.68
CA LEU A 4 37.70 36.86 -2.82
C LEU A 4 36.30 36.71 -3.44
N ARG A 5 36.19 36.81 -4.78
CA ARG A 5 34.91 36.61 -5.49
C ARG A 5 34.88 35.49 -6.53
N VAL A 6 35.97 34.76 -6.71
CA VAL A 6 36.04 33.64 -7.68
C VAL A 6 36.05 32.26 -6.98
N PHE A 7 36.46 32.18 -5.71
CA PHE A 7 36.46 30.90 -4.97
C PHE A 7 35.07 30.42 -4.55
N ASN A 8 34.06 31.29 -4.45
CA ASN A 8 32.71 30.88 -4.09
C ASN A 8 31.93 30.24 -5.26
N ASN A 9 32.23 30.59 -6.52
CA ASN A 9 31.47 30.06 -7.65
C ASN A 9 31.88 28.65 -8.03
N LEU A 10 33.18 28.31 -7.96
CA LEU A 10 33.66 26.95 -8.24
C LEU A 10 33.14 25.97 -7.18
N ILE A 11 33.25 26.32 -5.89
CA ILE A 11 32.73 25.50 -4.79
C ILE A 11 31.21 25.35 -4.87
N LEU A 12 30.50 26.40 -5.27
CA LEU A 12 29.05 26.34 -5.46
C LEU A 12 28.65 25.45 -6.64
N GLN A 13 29.39 25.49 -7.75
CA GLN A 13 29.16 24.61 -8.90
C GLN A 13 29.46 23.15 -8.57
N ASP A 14 30.58 22.87 -7.91
CA ASP A 14 30.93 21.52 -7.45
C ASP A 14 29.87 20.97 -6.50
N LEU A 15 29.32 21.82 -5.61
CA LEU A 15 28.23 21.46 -4.70
C LEU A 15 26.93 21.20 -5.46
N LEU A 16 26.60 21.99 -6.49
CA LEU A 16 25.43 21.78 -7.35
C LEU A 16 25.56 20.47 -8.14
N ASP A 17 26.72 20.18 -8.72
CA ASP A 17 26.99 18.94 -9.46
C ASP A 17 26.94 17.72 -8.53
N LEU A 18 27.41 17.85 -7.27
CA LEU A 18 27.27 16.83 -6.23
C LEU A 18 25.81 16.61 -5.82
N LEU A 19 25.03 17.69 -5.70
CA LEU A 19 23.60 17.61 -5.40
C LEU A 19 22.83 16.98 -6.57
N ASP A 20 23.14 17.33 -7.81
CA ASP A 20 22.54 16.73 -9.00
C ASP A 20 22.90 15.24 -9.11
N ASN A 21 24.16 14.86 -8.90
CA ASN A 21 24.56 13.45 -8.84
C ASN A 21 23.92 12.70 -7.67
N PHE A 22 23.76 13.34 -6.51
CA PHE A 22 23.06 12.75 -5.37
C PHE A 22 21.57 12.59 -5.63
N MET A 23 20.93 13.54 -6.30
CA MET A 23 19.53 13.46 -6.73
C MET A 23 19.33 12.40 -7.84
N LEU A 24 20.28 12.27 -8.76
CA LEU A 24 20.34 11.17 -9.72
C LEU A 24 20.52 9.83 -9.02
N PHE A 25 21.38 9.75 -8.00
CA PHE A 25 21.58 8.53 -7.21
C PHE A 25 20.34 8.16 -6.37
N ILE A 26 19.63 9.14 -5.79
CA ILE A 26 18.35 8.92 -5.10
C ILE A 26 17.28 8.41 -6.08
N SER A 27 17.22 8.97 -7.28
CA SER A 27 16.27 8.50 -8.31
C SER A 27 16.60 7.09 -8.81
N PHE A 28 17.87 6.67 -8.82
CA PHE A 28 18.27 5.27 -9.03
C PHE A 28 17.91 4.35 -7.85
N LEU A 29 17.98 4.82 -6.61
CA LEU A 29 17.53 4.07 -5.43
C LEU A 29 16.00 3.99 -5.33
N SER A 30 15.29 4.93 -5.94
CA SER A 30 13.82 4.98 -5.99
C SER A 30 13.22 4.27 -7.21
N ALA A 31 13.90 3.28 -7.79
CA ALA A 31 13.24 2.35 -8.70
C ALA A 31 12.06 1.70 -7.93
N GLY A 32 10.87 2.26 -8.16
CA GLY A 32 9.80 2.32 -7.16
C GLY A 32 9.32 0.95 -6.70
N SER A 33 9.46 0.68 -5.41
CA SER A 33 8.56 -0.23 -4.70
C SER A 33 7.28 0.53 -4.41
N SER A 34 6.18 0.16 -5.08
CA SER A 34 4.86 0.64 -4.67
C SER A 34 4.28 -0.36 -3.68
N ASP A 35 4.08 0.08 -2.45
CA ASP A 35 3.42 -0.70 -1.41
C ASP A 35 1.91 -0.60 -1.60
N VAL A 36 1.26 -1.73 -1.83
CA VAL A 36 -0.17 -1.83 -2.11
C VAL A 36 -0.83 -2.69 -1.04
N ILE A 37 -1.85 -2.15 -0.37
CA ILE A 37 -2.60 -2.86 0.66
C ILE A 37 -4.02 -3.12 0.15
N ARG A 38 -4.49 -4.35 0.28
CA ARG A 38 -5.84 -4.78 -0.14
C ARG A 38 -6.44 -5.76 0.86
N VAL A 39 -7.74 -5.98 0.77
CA VAL A 39 -8.44 -7.00 1.57
C VAL A 39 -8.55 -8.33 0.81
N VAL A 40 -8.71 -9.42 1.56
CA VAL A 40 -9.08 -10.72 1.00
C VAL A 40 -10.36 -10.61 0.16
N GLY A 41 -10.36 -11.25 -1.01
CA GLY A 41 -11.46 -11.25 -1.98
C GLY A 41 -11.43 -10.09 -2.98
N ASP A 42 -10.65 -9.04 -2.72
CA ASP A 42 -10.52 -7.89 -3.63
C ASP A 42 -9.67 -8.23 -4.88
N SER A 43 -9.44 -7.24 -5.74
CA SER A 43 -8.51 -7.31 -6.87
C SER A 43 -7.48 -6.18 -6.82
N VAL A 44 -6.33 -6.42 -7.42
CA VAL A 44 -5.27 -5.41 -7.57
C VAL A 44 -4.75 -5.40 -8.99
N GLN A 45 -4.61 -4.20 -9.56
CA GLN A 45 -3.88 -3.99 -10.80
C GLN A 45 -2.48 -3.50 -10.46
N LEU A 46 -1.49 -4.22 -10.97
CA LEU A 46 -0.08 -3.88 -10.90
C LEU A 46 0.30 -3.33 -12.28
N GLU A 47 0.59 -2.04 -12.32
CA GLU A 47 0.92 -1.33 -13.54
C GLU A 47 2.42 -1.25 -13.75
N ILE A 48 2.86 -0.64 -14.85
CA ILE A 48 4.28 -0.32 -15.08
C ILE A 48 4.37 1.20 -15.15
N ASN A 49 5.05 1.79 -14.17
CA ASN A 49 5.26 3.24 -14.14
C ASN A 49 6.38 3.63 -15.12
N GLY A 50 6.03 3.82 -16.39
CA GLY A 50 6.98 4.23 -17.42
C GLY A 50 6.55 3.85 -18.84
N SER A 51 7.48 4.03 -19.77
CA SER A 51 7.29 3.71 -21.19
C SER A 51 7.38 2.19 -21.41
N VAL A 52 6.24 1.53 -21.55
CA VAL A 52 6.22 0.10 -21.92
C VAL A 52 6.63 -0.13 -23.37
N SER A 53 6.57 0.89 -24.23
CA SER A 53 6.92 0.81 -25.65
C SER A 53 8.39 0.49 -25.93
N GLU A 54 9.27 0.71 -24.95
CA GLU A 54 10.72 0.48 -25.08
C GLU A 54 11.13 -0.99 -24.89
N PHE A 55 10.21 -1.83 -24.43
CA PHE A 55 10.46 -3.22 -24.09
C PHE A 55 9.63 -4.17 -24.96
N ASP A 56 10.21 -5.34 -25.24
CA ASP A 56 9.62 -6.40 -26.06
C ASP A 56 9.04 -7.52 -25.21
N ASP A 57 9.71 -7.88 -24.11
CA ASP A 57 9.43 -9.04 -23.29
C ASP A 57 9.21 -8.64 -21.83
N PHE A 58 8.22 -9.25 -21.18
CA PHE A 58 7.80 -8.95 -19.82
C PHE A 58 7.62 -10.25 -19.04
N THR A 59 8.23 -10.33 -17.86
CA THR A 59 8.06 -11.46 -16.94
C THR A 59 7.62 -10.96 -15.57
N TRP A 60 6.45 -11.40 -15.12
CA TRP A 60 5.94 -11.16 -13.78
C TRP A 60 6.39 -12.28 -12.84
N ILE A 61 7.03 -11.94 -11.74
CA ILE A 61 7.65 -12.87 -10.80
C ILE A 61 7.14 -12.59 -9.38
N PHE A 62 6.53 -13.59 -8.75
CA PHE A 62 6.14 -13.55 -7.35
C PHE A 62 7.22 -14.17 -6.46
N SER A 63 7.53 -13.50 -5.35
CA SER A 63 8.49 -13.94 -4.33
C SER A 63 9.89 -14.28 -4.88
N GLY A 64 10.25 -13.74 -6.04
CA GLY A 64 11.55 -13.89 -6.69
C GLY A 64 11.78 -15.21 -7.45
N THR A 65 10.87 -16.18 -7.39
CA THR A 65 11.08 -17.50 -8.00
C THR A 65 9.90 -18.01 -8.82
N VAL A 66 8.68 -17.56 -8.51
CA VAL A 66 7.47 -18.06 -9.14
C VAL A 66 7.10 -17.14 -10.30
N ASN A 67 7.21 -17.63 -11.53
CA ASN A 67 6.63 -16.91 -12.67
C ASN A 67 5.12 -16.85 -12.48
N VAL A 68 4.53 -15.68 -12.61
CA VAL A 68 3.08 -15.48 -12.64
C VAL A 68 2.59 -15.50 -14.08
N LEU A 69 3.28 -14.72 -14.92
CA LEU A 69 2.95 -14.53 -16.34
C LEU A 69 4.21 -14.13 -17.12
N LYS A 70 4.30 -14.58 -18.37
CA LYS A 70 5.27 -14.10 -19.37
C LYS A 70 4.53 -13.56 -20.59
N TYR A 71 5.00 -12.45 -21.14
CA TYR A 71 4.45 -11.86 -22.34
C TYR A 71 5.57 -11.42 -23.29
N SER A 72 5.40 -11.72 -24.58
CA SER A 72 6.25 -11.19 -25.65
C SER A 72 5.42 -10.42 -26.65
N LYS A 73 5.70 -9.11 -26.80
CA LYS A 73 5.00 -8.23 -27.77
C LYS A 73 5.24 -8.66 -29.21
N ARG A 74 6.42 -9.19 -29.50
CA ARG A 74 6.80 -9.62 -30.86
C ARG A 74 5.93 -10.76 -31.36
N TYR A 75 5.64 -11.71 -30.48
CA TYR A 75 4.84 -12.88 -30.81
C TYR A 75 3.37 -12.73 -30.41
N LYS A 76 3.03 -11.68 -29.66
CA LYS A 76 1.73 -11.49 -29.01
C LYS A 76 1.29 -12.73 -28.25
N ASP A 77 2.24 -13.30 -27.51
CA ASP A 77 2.04 -14.55 -26.78
C ASP A 77 2.09 -14.30 -25.27
N VAL A 78 1.06 -14.78 -24.59
CA VAL A 78 0.90 -14.66 -23.13
C VAL A 78 0.90 -16.07 -22.53
N THR A 79 1.93 -16.37 -21.75
CA THR A 79 2.04 -17.63 -21.02
C THR A 79 1.73 -17.40 -19.54
N HIS A 80 0.60 -17.95 -19.08
CA HIS A 80 0.22 -17.95 -17.67
C HIS A 80 0.81 -19.17 -16.95
N SER A 81 1.27 -18.96 -15.72
CA SER A 81 1.56 -20.09 -14.83
C SER A 81 0.26 -20.79 -14.40
N PRO A 82 0.25 -22.14 -14.29
CA PRO A 82 -0.96 -22.89 -13.96
C PRO A 82 -1.66 -22.43 -12.67
N SER A 83 -0.89 -22.05 -11.64
CA SER A 83 -1.42 -21.58 -10.35
C SER A 83 -2.14 -20.23 -10.42
N TYR A 84 -1.94 -19.46 -11.50
CA TYR A 84 -2.47 -18.10 -11.66
C TYR A 84 -3.45 -17.97 -12.83
N LYS A 85 -3.62 -19.02 -13.64
CA LYS A 85 -4.36 -18.99 -14.91
C LYS A 85 -5.78 -18.41 -14.77
N ASP A 86 -6.51 -18.80 -13.73
CA ASP A 86 -7.91 -18.38 -13.54
C ASP A 86 -8.07 -17.14 -12.64
N ARG A 87 -6.96 -16.59 -12.15
CA ARG A 87 -6.93 -15.46 -11.21
C ARG A 87 -6.26 -14.22 -11.76
N VAL A 88 -5.61 -14.32 -12.92
CA VAL A 88 -4.84 -13.24 -13.52
C VAL A 88 -5.44 -12.81 -14.85
N GLU A 89 -5.67 -11.51 -14.98
CA GLU A 89 -5.93 -10.86 -16.26
C GLU A 89 -4.75 -9.99 -16.66
N PHE A 90 -4.46 -9.96 -17.95
CA PHE A 90 -3.35 -9.22 -18.50
C PHE A 90 -3.82 -8.23 -19.56
N ASN A 91 -3.32 -7.00 -19.49
CA ASN A 91 -3.56 -5.99 -20.51
C ASN A 91 -2.33 -5.89 -21.40
N GLU A 92 -2.46 -6.27 -22.67
CA GLU A 92 -1.35 -6.27 -23.64
C GLU A 92 -0.90 -4.87 -24.07
N GLU A 93 -1.75 -3.85 -23.93
CA GLU A 93 -1.45 -2.46 -24.29
C GLU A 93 -0.56 -1.80 -23.24
N THR A 94 -0.95 -1.93 -21.96
CA THR A 94 -0.25 -1.33 -20.82
C THR A 94 0.76 -2.28 -20.16
N CYS A 95 0.78 -3.55 -20.57
CA CYS A 95 1.51 -4.64 -19.93
C CYS A 95 1.18 -4.81 -18.43
N SER A 96 0.04 -4.31 -17.95
CA SER A 96 -0.36 -4.41 -16.54
C SER A 96 -0.96 -5.77 -16.22
N LEU A 97 -0.77 -6.23 -14.98
CA LEU A 97 -1.33 -7.47 -14.45
C LEU A 97 -2.41 -7.17 -13.41
N THR A 98 -3.61 -7.72 -13.60
CA THR A 98 -4.68 -7.69 -12.59
C THR A 98 -4.79 -9.04 -11.91
N LEU A 99 -4.52 -9.10 -10.61
CA LEU A 99 -4.72 -10.29 -9.78
C LEU A 99 -6.06 -10.18 -9.05
N LYS A 100 -6.93 -11.17 -9.26
CA LYS A 100 -8.30 -11.22 -8.74
C LYS A 100 -8.45 -12.15 -7.54
N ASN A 101 -9.53 -11.92 -6.79
CA ASN A 101 -9.95 -12.73 -5.66
C ASN A 101 -8.78 -12.98 -4.70
N LEU A 102 -8.17 -11.89 -4.23
CA LEU A 102 -6.95 -11.91 -3.44
C LEU A 102 -7.07 -12.81 -2.20
N GLN A 103 -6.01 -13.56 -1.95
CA GLN A 103 -5.86 -14.45 -0.82
C GLN A 103 -4.70 -13.96 0.04
N LYS A 104 -4.71 -14.31 1.33
CA LYS A 104 -3.67 -13.87 2.27
C LYS A 104 -2.26 -14.27 1.84
N ASN A 105 -2.12 -15.43 1.19
CA ASN A 105 -0.85 -15.96 0.67
C ASN A 105 -0.37 -15.29 -0.64
N ASP A 106 -1.19 -14.42 -1.26
CA ASP A 106 -0.73 -13.60 -2.37
C ASP A 106 0.08 -12.40 -1.88
N SER A 107 0.12 -12.15 -0.57
CA SER A 107 0.98 -11.12 0.02
C SER A 107 2.45 -11.42 -0.24
N GLY A 108 3.19 -10.43 -0.71
CA GLY A 108 4.61 -10.58 -1.00
C GLY A 108 5.12 -9.60 -2.03
N LEU A 109 6.36 -9.84 -2.45
CA LEU A 109 7.04 -9.02 -3.45
C LEU A 109 6.74 -9.56 -4.86
N TYR A 110 6.14 -8.71 -5.68
CA TYR A 110 5.99 -8.91 -7.11
C TYR A 110 7.05 -8.09 -7.83
N LYS A 111 7.72 -8.73 -8.80
CA LYS A 111 8.70 -8.09 -9.66
C LYS A 111 8.26 -8.21 -11.10
N ILE A 112 8.51 -7.17 -11.88
CA ILE A 112 8.41 -7.23 -13.34
C ILE A 112 9.81 -7.05 -13.90
N GLU A 113 10.25 -8.01 -14.70
CA GLU A 113 11.42 -7.86 -15.54
C GLU A 113 10.95 -7.51 -16.95
N ALA A 114 11.25 -6.30 -17.40
CA ALA A 114 10.96 -5.83 -18.76
C ALA A 114 12.28 -5.72 -19.52
N SER A 115 12.36 -6.36 -20.69
CA SER A 115 13.58 -6.39 -21.50
C SER A 115 13.33 -6.11 -22.98
N ASN A 116 14.35 -5.58 -23.65
CA ASN A 116 14.32 -5.31 -25.09
C ASN A 116 15.34 -6.16 -25.87
N ALA A 117 15.32 -6.03 -27.20
CA ALA A 117 16.26 -6.70 -28.12
C ALA A 117 17.74 -6.58 -27.74
N LEU A 118 18.11 -5.44 -27.14
CA LEU A 118 19.47 -5.06 -26.81
C LEU A 118 19.87 -5.57 -25.41
N GLN A 119 19.05 -6.43 -24.80
CA GLN A 119 19.22 -6.96 -23.43
C GLN A 119 19.23 -5.88 -22.34
N THR A 120 18.76 -4.67 -22.65
CA THR A 120 18.47 -3.69 -21.59
C THR A 120 17.30 -4.21 -20.79
N THR A 121 17.46 -4.27 -19.47
CA THR A 121 16.46 -4.79 -18.54
C THR A 121 16.12 -3.72 -17.51
N THR A 122 14.82 -3.51 -17.28
CA THR A 122 14.31 -2.65 -16.22
C THR A 122 13.47 -3.48 -15.27
N LEU A 123 13.64 -3.20 -13.97
CA LEU A 123 12.95 -3.89 -12.89
C LEU A 123 11.92 -2.96 -12.26
N TYR A 124 10.69 -3.45 -12.14
CA TYR A 124 9.64 -2.80 -11.36
C TYR A 124 9.28 -3.70 -10.19
N THR A 125 8.94 -3.09 -9.05
CA THR A 125 8.67 -3.85 -7.83
C THR A 125 7.40 -3.37 -7.14
N TYR A 126 6.61 -4.32 -6.64
CA TYR A 126 5.40 -4.06 -5.88
C TYR A 126 5.41 -4.92 -4.63
N ARG A 127 5.10 -4.34 -3.47
CA ARG A 127 4.87 -5.11 -2.24
C ARG A 127 3.38 -5.14 -1.98
N LEU A 128 2.77 -6.28 -2.23
CA LEU A 128 1.35 -6.50 -1.94
C LEU A 128 1.20 -7.01 -0.50
N SER A 129 0.35 -6.35 0.28
CA SER A 129 -0.11 -6.83 1.59
C SER A 129 -1.61 -7.07 1.53
N VAL A 130 -2.02 -8.33 1.67
CA VAL A 130 -3.43 -8.73 1.71
C VAL A 130 -3.83 -8.98 3.16
N LEU A 131 -4.75 -8.17 3.67
CA LEU A 131 -5.25 -8.24 5.04
C LEU A 131 -6.64 -8.87 5.10
N ASP A 132 -6.93 -9.55 6.19
CA ASP A 132 -8.31 -9.95 6.49
C ASP A 132 -9.13 -8.69 6.77
N PRO A 133 -10.40 -8.62 6.32
CA PRO A 133 -11.29 -7.54 6.68
C PRO A 133 -11.53 -7.56 8.21
N VAL A 134 -11.62 -6.39 8.82
CA VAL A 134 -11.94 -6.29 10.24
C VAL A 134 -13.39 -6.70 10.51
N GLU A 135 -13.62 -7.36 11.64
CA GLU A 135 -14.95 -7.66 12.15
C GLU A 135 -15.60 -6.42 12.79
N PRO A 136 -16.93 -6.31 12.81
CA PRO A 136 -17.61 -5.22 13.51
C PRO A 136 -17.24 -5.16 14.99
N PRO A 137 -16.91 -3.99 15.54
CA PRO A 137 -16.66 -3.86 16.97
C PRO A 137 -17.96 -4.01 17.77
N VAL A 138 -17.80 -4.30 19.06
CA VAL A 138 -18.91 -4.43 20.00
C VAL A 138 -18.97 -3.18 20.87
N LEU A 139 -20.01 -2.37 20.67
CA LEU A 139 -20.36 -1.26 21.55
C LEU A 139 -21.37 -1.74 22.60
N THR A 140 -20.97 -1.68 23.87
CA THR A 140 -21.84 -1.97 25.02
C THR A 140 -22.09 -0.70 25.82
N VAL A 141 -23.34 -0.42 26.15
CA VAL A 141 -23.75 0.76 26.93
C VAL A 141 -24.33 0.31 28.27
N TYR A 142 -23.88 0.97 29.33
CA TYR A 142 -24.31 0.75 30.70
C TYR A 142 -24.91 2.05 31.23
N ASN A 143 -26.21 2.01 31.52
CA ASN A 143 -26.91 3.16 32.07
C ASN A 143 -26.54 3.35 33.54
N SER A 144 -26.32 4.61 33.93
CA SER A 144 -26.17 4.99 35.33
C SER A 144 -27.54 5.24 35.97
N THR A 145 -27.55 5.41 37.30
CA THR A 145 -28.72 5.91 38.03
C THR A 145 -29.05 7.36 37.67
N ASP A 146 -28.05 8.11 37.19
CA ASP A 146 -28.21 9.44 36.61
C ASP A 146 -28.50 9.30 35.10
N PRO A 147 -29.69 9.73 34.61
CA PRO A 147 -30.08 9.58 33.21
C PRO A 147 -29.20 10.38 32.24
N CYS A 148 -28.46 11.38 32.73
CA CYS A 148 -27.52 12.15 31.93
C CYS A 148 -26.16 11.45 31.80
N ASN A 149 -25.90 10.40 32.59
CA ASN A 149 -24.62 9.71 32.64
C ASN A 149 -24.75 8.28 32.12
N ILE A 150 -23.93 7.96 31.12
CA ILE A 150 -23.79 6.61 30.63
C ILE A 150 -22.32 6.22 30.65
N THR A 151 -22.05 4.95 30.93
CA THR A 151 -20.73 4.36 30.73
C THR A 151 -20.82 3.45 29.53
N LEU A 152 -19.80 3.44 28.69
CA LEU A 152 -19.75 2.56 27.54
C LEU A 152 -18.41 1.87 27.41
N THR A 153 -18.45 0.74 26.74
CA THR A 153 -17.29 -0.07 26.41
C THR A 153 -17.35 -0.40 24.92
N CYS A 154 -16.34 0.05 24.19
CA CYS A 154 -16.12 -0.24 22.78
C CYS A 154 -15.00 -1.29 22.70
N ARG A 155 -15.26 -2.45 22.08
CA ARG A 155 -14.31 -3.57 21.97
C ARG A 155 -14.10 -3.97 20.52
N GLY A 156 -12.85 -4.17 20.12
CA GLY A 156 -12.46 -4.71 18.82
C GLY A 156 -11.30 -5.67 18.98
N HIS A 157 -11.55 -6.97 18.82
CA HIS A 157 -10.59 -8.04 19.11
C HIS A 157 -9.95 -7.87 20.50
N ASP A 158 -8.63 -7.66 20.57
CA ASP A 158 -7.87 -7.48 21.80
C ASP A 158 -7.87 -6.03 22.33
N LEU A 159 -8.46 -5.09 21.58
CA LEU A 159 -8.51 -3.67 21.96
C LEU A 159 -9.83 -3.36 22.68
N SER A 160 -9.76 -2.50 23.70
CA SER A 160 -10.93 -2.06 24.46
C SER A 160 -10.77 -0.61 24.90
N ILE A 161 -11.81 0.20 24.65
CA ILE A 161 -11.95 1.56 25.15
C ILE A 161 -13.13 1.58 26.14
N ASN A 162 -12.89 2.12 27.32
CA ASN A 162 -13.94 2.45 28.28
C ASN A 162 -14.08 3.98 28.36
N SER A 163 -15.31 4.47 28.28
CA SER A 163 -15.61 5.90 28.36
C SER A 163 -16.87 6.17 29.16
N THR A 164 -16.93 7.32 29.80
CA THR A 164 -18.13 7.84 30.46
C THR A 164 -18.57 9.07 29.70
N CYS A 165 -19.86 9.15 29.38
CA CYS A 165 -20.45 10.24 28.63
C CYS A 165 -21.45 10.98 29.49
N TYR A 166 -21.47 12.31 29.36
CA TYR A 166 -22.41 13.19 30.02
C TYR A 166 -23.25 13.92 28.98
N ASN A 167 -24.58 13.82 29.10
CA ASN A 167 -25.55 14.45 28.20
C ASN A 167 -25.21 14.21 26.71
N GLU A 168 -25.04 12.93 26.34
CA GLU A 168 -24.71 12.46 24.97
C GLU A 168 -23.33 12.90 24.44
N THR A 169 -22.51 13.55 25.26
CA THR A 169 -21.14 13.94 24.91
C THR A 169 -20.14 12.97 25.55
N CYS A 170 -19.27 12.37 24.75
CA CYS A 170 -18.22 11.46 25.19
C CYS A 170 -16.83 12.03 24.86
N GLU A 171 -15.83 11.69 25.66
CA GLU A 171 -14.43 11.91 25.31
C GLU A 171 -14.05 11.01 24.11
N GLU A 172 -13.52 11.60 23.05
CA GLU A 172 -12.98 10.86 21.91
C GLU A 172 -11.68 10.17 22.30
N LYS A 173 -11.57 8.88 21.95
CA LYS A 173 -10.43 8.04 22.36
C LYS A 173 -10.00 7.14 21.21
N GLU A 174 -8.71 6.84 21.18
CA GLU A 174 -8.13 5.92 20.22
C GLU A 174 -7.09 5.03 20.89
N VAL A 175 -7.07 3.76 20.52
CA VAL A 175 -6.02 2.82 20.90
C VAL A 175 -5.56 2.05 19.67
N THR A 176 -4.25 1.82 19.57
CA THR A 176 -3.63 1.16 18.42
C THR A 176 -2.86 -0.06 18.90
N SER A 177 -3.10 -1.19 18.24
CA SER A 177 -2.35 -2.43 18.47
C SER A 177 -0.94 -2.34 17.89
N SER A 178 -0.05 -3.23 18.31
CA SER A 178 1.29 -3.37 17.72
C SER A 178 1.26 -3.72 16.22
N GLY A 179 0.16 -4.32 15.74
CA GLY A 179 -0.09 -4.64 14.34
C GLY A 179 -0.67 -3.50 13.50
N GLY A 180 -0.78 -2.28 14.05
CA GLY A 180 -1.30 -1.11 13.32
C GLY A 180 -2.82 -1.12 13.12
N VAL A 181 -3.55 -1.99 13.83
CA VAL A 181 -5.02 -1.98 13.89
C VAL A 181 -5.46 -0.98 14.95
N ILE A 182 -6.45 -0.16 14.63
CA ILE A 182 -6.91 0.99 15.40
C ILE A 182 -8.36 0.75 15.86
N LEU A 183 -8.63 0.99 17.14
CA LEU A 183 -9.98 1.10 17.71
C LEU A 183 -10.18 2.55 18.17
N SER A 184 -11.23 3.20 17.68
CA SER A 184 -11.54 4.58 18.03
C SER A 184 -13.00 4.74 18.48
N LEU A 185 -13.20 5.68 19.39
CA LEU A 185 -14.49 6.11 19.89
C LEU A 185 -14.64 7.59 19.58
N SER A 186 -15.72 7.95 18.89
CA SER A 186 -16.06 9.35 18.59
C SER A 186 -17.56 9.57 18.71
N VAL A 187 -17.97 10.84 18.76
CA VAL A 187 -19.39 11.21 18.74
C VAL A 187 -19.62 12.17 17.60
N ARG A 188 -20.54 11.83 16.69
CA ARG A 188 -20.94 12.71 15.57
C ARG A 188 -22.46 12.84 15.55
N ASP A 189 -22.95 14.07 15.57
CA ASP A 189 -24.38 14.39 15.53
C ASP A 189 -25.20 13.64 16.60
N GLY A 190 -24.66 13.50 17.81
CA GLY A 190 -25.27 12.78 18.93
C GLY A 190 -25.19 11.24 18.83
N VAL A 191 -24.57 10.71 17.77
CA VAL A 191 -24.36 9.27 17.58
C VAL A 191 -22.98 8.88 18.06
N ILE A 192 -22.93 7.91 18.98
CA ILE A 192 -21.68 7.28 19.43
C ILE A 192 -21.20 6.32 18.36
N ILE A 193 -19.97 6.53 17.88
CA ILE A 193 -19.34 5.72 16.84
C ILE A 193 -18.14 5.01 17.47
N CYS A 194 -18.20 3.68 17.47
CA CYS A 194 -17.11 2.79 17.85
C CYS A 194 -16.55 2.21 16.56
N ASN A 195 -15.41 2.71 16.07
CA ASN A 195 -14.82 2.29 14.80
C ASN A 195 -13.62 1.37 15.06
N TYR A 196 -13.60 0.21 14.41
CA TYR A 196 -12.46 -0.69 14.38
C TYR A 196 -11.93 -0.80 12.95
N SER A 197 -10.62 -0.59 12.77
CA SER A 197 -10.04 -0.45 11.43
C SER A 197 -8.61 -0.95 11.34
N ASN A 198 -8.26 -1.50 10.18
CA ASN A 198 -6.90 -1.75 9.73
C ASN A 198 -6.63 -0.92 8.46
N PRO A 199 -5.39 -0.90 7.94
CA PRO A 199 -5.07 -0.09 6.76
C PRO A 199 -5.89 -0.41 5.49
N ALA A 200 -6.62 -1.53 5.46
CA ALA A 200 -7.37 -2.00 4.30
C ALA A 200 -8.90 -1.93 4.48
N SER A 201 -9.41 -1.88 5.70
CA SER A 201 -10.84 -2.02 6.01
C SER A 201 -11.22 -1.41 7.36
N TRP A 202 -12.48 -1.01 7.49
CA TRP A 202 -13.05 -0.49 8.74
C TRP A 202 -14.51 -0.92 8.93
N LYS A 203 -14.95 -0.96 10.20
CA LYS A 203 -16.33 -1.23 10.62
C LYS A 203 -16.69 -0.38 11.84
N ASN A 204 -17.97 -0.03 11.93
CA ASN A 204 -18.58 0.71 13.05
C ASN A 204 -19.68 -0.12 13.71
#